data_AF-A0A3C2DXJ8-F1
#
_entry.id   AF-A0A3C2DXJ8-F1
#
_cell.length_a   1.000
_cell.length_b   1.000
_cell.length_c   1.000
_cell.angle_alpha   90.00
_cell.angle_beta   90.00
_cell.angle_gamma   90.00
#
_symmetry.space_group_name_H-M   'P 1'
#
loop_
_entity.id
_entity.type
_entity.pdbx_description
1 polymer ?
#
loop_
_entity_poly.entity_id
_entity_poly.type
_entity_poly.pdbx_seq_one_letter_code
_entity_poly.pdbx_strand_id
1 'polypeptide(L)'
;ALAQDIAALFPGLWGYNGIDVICGKEGITVLEINPRLTTSYVGLGESLGVNPAGMVLGLLEAGPVPTCIPKKTVTIELTEMAEVAPIEMVHE
;
A
#
# COMPACT_ATOMS: atom_id res chain seq x y z
N ALA A 1 6.88 -8.12 12.91
CA ALA A 1 7.19 -9.55 12.73
C ALA A 1 6.73 -9.98 11.35
N LEU A 2 5.42 -10.18 11.10
CA LEU A 2 4.91 -10.69 9.82
C LEU A 2 5.44 -9.96 8.57
N ALA A 3 5.41 -8.63 8.55
CA ALA A 3 5.91 -7.86 7.41
C ALA A 3 7.42 -8.06 7.16
N GLN A 4 8.21 -8.19 8.23
CA GLN A 4 9.65 -8.48 8.12
C GLN A 4 9.89 -9.91 7.63
N ASP A 5 9.09 -10.88 8.10
CA ASP A 5 9.19 -12.28 7.68
C ASP A 5 8.87 -12.42 6.18
N ILE A 6 7.83 -11.72 5.71
CA ILE A 6 7.50 -11.64 4.27
C ILE A 6 8.65 -11.02 3.48
N ALA A 7 9.19 -9.87 3.92
CA ALA A 7 10.29 -9.22 3.22
C ALA A 7 11.54 -10.11 3.14
N ALA A 8 11.82 -10.90 4.18
CA ALA A 8 12.94 -11.86 4.19
C ALA A 8 12.73 -13.03 3.22
N LEU A 9 11.49 -13.49 3.03
CA LEU A 9 11.15 -14.58 2.10
C LEU A 9 11.18 -14.14 0.62
N PHE A 10 10.97 -12.85 0.34
CA PHE A 10 10.94 -12.31 -1.01
C PHE A 10 11.92 -11.13 -1.17
N PRO A 11 13.21 -11.39 -1.41
CA PRO A 11 14.26 -10.36 -1.46
C PRO A 11 14.05 -9.27 -2.53
N GLY A 12 13.19 -9.53 -3.52
CA GLY A 12 12.84 -8.57 -4.57
C GLY A 12 11.69 -7.62 -4.20
N LEU A 13 11.02 -7.80 -3.05
CA LEU A 13 9.98 -6.86 -2.61
C LEU A 13 10.62 -5.53 -2.20
N TRP A 14 10.25 -4.48 -2.92
CA TRP A 14 10.70 -3.11 -2.65
C TRP A 14 9.54 -2.14 -2.88
N GLY A 15 9.51 -1.04 -2.13
CA GLY A 15 8.45 -0.04 -2.23
C GLY A 15 7.15 -0.47 -1.55
N TYR A 16 6.01 -0.16 -2.19
CA TYR A 16 4.68 -0.48 -1.66
C TYR A 16 4.26 -1.90 -2.03
N ASN A 17 3.87 -2.68 -1.02
CA ASN A 17 3.42 -4.05 -1.18
C ASN A 17 2.12 -4.25 -0.38
N GLY A 18 1.00 -4.49 -1.07
CA GLY A 18 -0.27 -4.85 -0.44
C GLY A 18 -0.21 -6.30 0.06
N ILE A 19 -0.65 -6.56 1.29
CA ILE A 19 -0.68 -7.90 1.88
C ILE A 19 -2.10 -8.21 2.32
N ASP A 20 -2.72 -9.17 1.65
CA ASP A 20 -4.07 -9.59 1.98
C ASP A 20 -3.99 -10.71 3.02
N VAL A 21 -4.71 -10.51 4.12
CA VAL A 21 -4.66 -11.42 5.27
C VAL A 21 -6.06 -11.74 5.77
N ILE A 22 -6.23 -12.93 6.36
CA ILE A 22 -7.38 -13.28 7.18
C ILE A 22 -6.95 -13.32 8.64
N CYS A 23 -7.64 -12.57 9.50
CA CYS A 23 -7.48 -12.63 10.94
C CYS A 23 -8.46 -13.66 11.53
N GLY A 24 -7.95 -14.80 11.96
CA GLY A 24 -8.72 -15.88 12.58
C GLY A 24 -8.37 -16.09 14.06
N LYS A 25 -9.00 -17.09 14.69
CA LYS A 25 -8.74 -17.45 16.10
C LYS A 25 -7.30 -17.92 16.34
N GLU A 26 -6.68 -18.53 15.34
CA GLU A 26 -5.32 -19.08 15.42
C GLU A 26 -4.23 -18.06 15.02
N GLY A 27 -4.63 -16.85 14.61
CA GLY A 27 -3.72 -15.79 14.18
C GLY A 27 -4.02 -15.26 12.79
N ILE A 28 -2.99 -14.71 12.16
CA ILE A 28 -3.06 -14.07 10.84
C ILE A 28 -2.58 -15.05 9.77
N THR A 29 -3.41 -15.31 8.76
CA THR A 29 -3.05 -16.09 7.57
C THR A 29 -2.86 -15.15 6.38
N VAL A 30 -1.69 -15.20 5.74
CA VAL A 30 -1.42 -14.46 4.49
C VAL A 30 -2.05 -15.21 3.32
N LEU A 31 -2.85 -14.52 2.52
CA LEU A 31 -3.48 -15.06 1.32
C LEU A 31 -2.70 -14.67 0.05
N GLU A 32 -2.36 -13.40 -0.06
CA GLU A 32 -1.80 -12.82 -1.28
C GLU A 32 -0.82 -11.70 -0.94
N ILE A 33 0.24 -11.60 -1.74
CA ILE A 33 1.20 -10.50 -1.72
C ILE A 33 1.12 -9.81 -3.08
N ASN A 34 0.70 -8.56 -3.07
CA ASN A 34 0.56 -7.69 -4.22
C ASN A 34 1.72 -6.68 -4.26
N PRO A 35 2.80 -6.91 -5.01
CA PRO A 35 3.93 -5.98 -5.12
C PRO A 35 3.60 -4.78 -6.04
N ARG A 36 2.47 -4.13 -5.77
CA ARG A 36 1.90 -2.99 -6.49
C ARG A 36 0.85 -2.32 -5.61
N LEU A 37 0.34 -1.18 -6.07
CA LEU A 37 -0.85 -0.56 -5.46
C LEU A 37 -2.07 -1.50 -5.58
N THR A 38 -2.85 -1.52 -4.50
CA THR A 38 -4.17 -2.15 -4.41
C THR A 38 -5.19 -1.10 -3.97
N THR A 39 -6.48 -1.38 -4.12
CA THR A 39 -7.55 -0.42 -3.83
C THR A 39 -7.54 0.12 -2.40
N SER A 40 -7.05 -0.68 -1.42
CA SER A 40 -6.92 -0.23 -0.02
C SER A 40 -5.98 0.98 0.14
N TYR A 41 -5.12 1.24 -0.85
CA TYR A 41 -4.28 2.44 -0.90
C TYR A 41 -5.09 3.74 -0.89
N VAL A 42 -6.28 3.77 -1.48
CA VAL A 42 -7.11 4.99 -1.61
C VAL A 42 -7.41 5.60 -0.24
N GLY A 43 -7.68 4.77 0.76
CA GLY A 43 -7.93 5.22 2.14
C GLY A 43 -6.68 5.33 3.02
N LEU A 44 -5.51 4.92 2.52
CA LEU A 44 -4.33 4.73 3.37
C LEU A 44 -3.77 6.05 3.89
N GLY A 45 -3.71 7.09 3.05
CA GLY A 45 -3.21 8.41 3.47
C GLY A 45 -4.08 9.01 4.58
N GLU A 46 -5.40 8.87 4.45
CA GLU A 46 -6.36 9.32 5.45
C GLU A 46 -6.31 8.48 6.74
N SER A 47 -6.14 7.16 6.60
CA SER A 47 -6.01 6.23 7.72
C SER A 47 -4.75 6.51 8.56
N LEU A 48 -3.60 6.74 7.91
CA LEU A 48 -2.33 7.00 8.59
C LEU A 48 -2.17 8.49 8.98
N GLY A 49 -2.81 9.40 8.27
CA GLY A 49 -2.64 10.85 8.41
C GLY A 49 -1.28 11.36 7.94
N VAL A 50 -0.71 10.72 6.92
CA VAL A 50 0.59 11.02 6.26
C VAL A 50 0.49 10.69 4.78
N ASN A 51 1.42 11.18 3.94
CA ASN A 51 1.47 10.86 2.51
C ASN A 51 2.22 9.53 2.25
N PRO A 52 1.53 8.43 1.89
CA PRO A 52 2.19 7.13 1.70
C PRO A 52 3.09 7.10 0.45
N ALA A 53 2.72 7.81 -0.63
CA ALA A 53 3.58 7.92 -1.82
C ALA A 53 4.90 8.62 -1.46
N GLY A 54 4.82 9.70 -0.66
CA GLY A 54 6.01 10.39 -0.17
C GLY A 54 6.91 9.48 0.66
N MET A 55 6.34 8.58 1.47
CA MET A 55 7.10 7.57 2.20
C MET A 55 7.81 6.57 1.28
N VAL A 56 7.13 6.10 0.24
CA VAL A 56 7.71 5.19 -0.75
C VAL A 56 8.84 5.87 -1.52
N LEU A 57 8.66 7.11 -1.95
CA LEU A 57 9.72 7.89 -2.62
C LEU A 57 10.92 8.12 -1.68
N GLY A 58 10.65 8.41 -0.39
CA GLY A 58 11.68 8.58 0.63
C GLY A 58 12.57 7.35 0.84
N LEU A 59 12.11 6.14 0.48
CA LEU A 59 12.95 4.93 0.52
C LEU A 59 14.19 5.03 -0.38
N LEU A 60 14.11 5.80 -1.47
CA LEU A 60 15.24 6.02 -2.39
C LEU A 60 16.35 6.86 -1.75
N GLU A 61 16.01 7.71 -0.77
CA GLU A 61 16.90 8.72 -0.22
C GLU A 61 17.38 8.40 1.21
N ALA A 62 16.48 7.93 2.07
CA ALA A 62 16.66 7.98 3.53
C ALA A 62 16.62 6.62 4.25
N GLY A 63 16.45 5.51 3.53
CA GLY A 63 16.35 4.17 4.12
C GLY A 63 14.96 3.87 4.70
N PRO A 64 14.85 3.08 5.79
CA PRO A 64 13.58 2.45 6.18
C PRO A 64 12.49 3.46 6.54
N VAL A 65 11.24 3.14 6.16
CA VAL A 65 10.07 3.96 6.47
C VAL A 65 9.83 3.99 7.99
N PRO A 66 9.50 5.14 8.60
CA PRO A 66 9.10 5.20 9.99
C PRO A 66 7.85 4.35 10.25
N THR A 67 7.80 3.71 11.43
CA THR A 67 6.61 2.98 11.88
C THR A 67 5.41 3.94 11.94
N CYS A 68 4.34 3.59 11.25
CA CYS A 68 3.07 4.31 11.28
C CYS A 68 2.00 3.45 11.96
N ILE A 69 1.16 4.09 12.77
CA ILE A 69 -0.01 3.46 13.40
C ILE A 69 -1.24 4.05 12.72
N PRO A 70 -2.13 3.22 12.14
CA PRO A 70 -3.41 3.69 11.62
C PRO A 70 -4.19 4.45 12.69
N LYS A 71 -4.61 5.68 12.37
CA LYS A 71 -5.40 6.56 13.24
C LYS A 71 -6.89 6.26 13.18
N LYS A 72 -7.36 5.73 12.03
CA LYS A 72 -8.77 5.36 11.83
C LYS A 72 -8.95 4.34 10.71
N THR A 73 -10.08 3.64 10.78
CA THR A 73 -10.61 2.84 9.66
C THR A 73 -11.23 3.78 8.62
N VAL A 74 -10.94 3.52 7.34
CA VAL A 74 -11.50 4.26 6.21
C VAL A 74 -12.26 3.28 5.33
N THR A 75 -13.54 3.54 5.11
CA THR A 75 -14.37 2.77 4.18
C THR A 75 -14.33 3.44 2.82
N ILE A 76 -13.96 2.67 1.79
CA ILE A 76 -13.93 3.15 0.41
C ILE A 76 -15.08 2.52 -0.35
N GLU A 77 -15.94 3.36 -0.90
CA GLU A 77 -16.96 2.94 -1.87
C GLU A 77 -16.35 3.01 -3.27
N LEU A 78 -16.34 1.87 -3.97
CA LEU A 78 -15.93 1.83 -5.36
C LEU A 78 -17.10 2.28 -6.22
N THR A 79 -17.01 3.50 -6.74
CA THR A 79 -17.93 3.99 -7.77
C THR A 79 -17.44 3.55 -9.14
N GLU A 80 -18.35 3.50 -10.12
CA GLU A 80 -17.97 3.29 -11.51
C GLU A 80 -16.92 4.32 -11.95
N MET A 81 -15.99 3.87 -12.80
CA MET A 81 -15.01 4.77 -13.40
C MET A 81 -15.76 5.77 -14.27
N ALA A 82 -15.77 7.04 -13.89
CA ALA A 82 -16.12 8.10 -14.83
C ALA A 82 -15.15 7.99 -16.02
N GLU A 83 -15.68 8.09 -17.23
CA GLU A 83 -14.90 8.06 -18.47
C GLU A 83 -13.79 9.11 -18.37
N VAL A 84 -12.54 8.64 -18.22
CA VAL A 84 -11.39 9.54 -18.10
C VAL A 84 -11.09 10.04 -19.51
N ALA A 85 -11.26 11.33 -19.74
CA ALA A 85 -10.86 11.95 -21.01
C ALA A 85 -9.40 11.58 -21.31
N PRO A 86 -9.06 11.20 -22.55
CA PRO A 86 -7.73 10.75 -22.89
C PRO A 86 -6.70 11.81 -22.49
N ILE A 87 -5.63 11.38 -21.82
CA ILE A 87 -4.48 12.22 -21.53
C ILE A 87 -3.87 12.60 -22.88
N GLU A 88 -3.97 13.86 -23.29
CA GLU A 88 -3.25 14.36 -24.45
C GLU A 88 -1.75 14.28 -24.14
N MET A 89 -1.10 13.29 -24.75
CA MET A 89 0.36 13.13 -24.70
C MET A 89 0.99 14.26 -25.50
N VAL A 90 1.34 15.36 -24.83
CA VAL A 90 2.17 16.41 -25.41
C VAL A 90 3.56 15.82 -25.65
N HIS A 91 3.87 15.56 -26.91
CA HIS A 91 5.24 15.23 -27.30
C HIS A 91 6.00 16.55 -27.40
N GLU A 92 7.03 16.73 -26.57
CA GLU A 92 8.11 17.70 -26.80
C GLU A 92 9.18 17.10 -27.73
#